data_AF-A0AAW0VQ75-F1
#
_entry.id   AF-A0AAW0VQ75-F1
#
_cell.length_a   1.000
_cell.length_b   1.000
_cell.length_c   1.000
_cell.angle_alpha   90.00
_cell.angle_beta   90.00
_cell.angle_gamma   90.00
#
_symmetry.space_group_name_H-M   'P 1'
#
loop_
_entity.id
_entity.type
_entity.pdbx_description
1 polymer ?
#
loop_
_entity_poly.entity_id
_entity_poly.type
_entity_poly.pdbx_seq_one_letter_code
_entity_poly.pdbx_strand_id
1 'polypeptide(L)'
;VWYEPTDIQKATKPWMDGRGQKVTFASPNLNELRSICSHLSLGEVRSMPSRAEELPELLIQLLITTQPLLRTMKALMVTLGASGFVIVRHASLDGIDEPLLPVSPGLQVSDRSATLTAEDVVALHFPAPQTAHIVSVSGAGD
;
A
#
# COMPACT_ATOMS: atom_id res chain seq x y z
N VAL A 1 5.13 -8.65 10.58
CA VAL A 1 5.60 -9.39 9.39
C VAL A 1 5.52 -8.48 8.18
N TRP A 2 6.56 -8.43 7.34
CA TRP A 2 6.47 -7.85 6.00
C TRP A 2 6.05 -8.95 5.03
N TYR A 3 5.01 -8.71 4.24
CA TYR A 3 4.47 -9.68 3.30
C TYR A 3 4.60 -9.18 1.86
N GLU A 4 5.44 -9.86 1.08
CA GLU A 4 5.61 -9.62 -0.35
C GLU A 4 4.93 -10.74 -1.13
N PRO A 5 3.76 -10.49 -1.75
CA PRO A 5 3.21 -11.43 -2.71
C PRO A 5 4.14 -11.55 -3.93
N THR A 6 4.28 -12.76 -4.44
CA THR A 6 5.06 -13.03 -5.67
C THR A 6 4.17 -13.43 -6.85
N ASP A 7 2.87 -13.57 -6.59
CA ASP A 7 1.88 -14.02 -7.54
C ASP A 7 0.46 -13.78 -7.01
N ILE A 8 -0.49 -13.56 -7.93
CA ILE A 8 -1.91 -13.28 -7.65
C ILE A 8 -2.57 -14.39 -6.81
N GLN A 9 -2.22 -15.67 -7.06
CA GLN A 9 -2.76 -16.82 -6.32
C GLN A 9 -2.18 -16.92 -4.91
N LYS A 10 -0.97 -16.40 -4.71
CA LYS A 10 -0.32 -16.40 -3.40
C LYS A 10 -0.75 -15.18 -2.59
N ALA A 11 -1.12 -14.07 -3.22
CA ALA A 11 -1.45 -12.81 -2.57
C ALA A 11 -2.40 -12.97 -1.37
N THR A 12 -3.42 -13.83 -1.47
CA THR A 12 -4.44 -14.01 -0.43
C THR A 12 -4.04 -14.96 0.71
N LYS A 13 -2.90 -15.66 0.60
CA LYS A 13 -2.49 -16.74 1.52
C LYS A 13 -2.55 -16.37 3.01
N PRO A 14 -2.04 -15.21 3.46
CA PRO A 14 -2.11 -14.85 4.87
C PRO A 14 -3.54 -14.85 5.40
N TRP A 15 -4.51 -14.39 4.60
CA TRP A 15 -5.90 -14.32 4.99
C TRP A 15 -6.61 -15.67 4.89
N MET A 16 -6.32 -16.47 3.86
CA MET A 16 -6.81 -17.84 3.76
C MET A 16 -6.39 -18.71 4.95
N ASP A 17 -5.16 -18.53 5.43
CA ASP A 17 -4.61 -19.28 6.57
C ASP A 17 -5.05 -18.71 7.94
N GLY A 18 -5.90 -17.67 7.96
CA GLY A 18 -6.33 -16.99 9.20
C GLY A 18 -5.22 -16.20 9.91
N ARG A 19 -4.12 -15.90 9.20
CA ARG A 19 -2.94 -15.21 9.73
C ARG A 19 -2.79 -13.77 9.24
N GLY A 20 -3.74 -13.26 8.45
CA GLY A 20 -3.70 -11.93 7.84
C GLY A 20 -3.48 -10.80 8.84
N GLN A 21 -4.02 -10.92 10.06
CA GLN A 21 -3.82 -9.93 11.14
C GLN A 21 -2.37 -9.83 11.64
N LYS A 22 -1.51 -10.80 11.33
CA LYS A 22 -0.07 -10.76 11.68
C LYS A 22 0.77 -10.01 10.64
N VAL A 23 0.18 -9.66 9.50
CA VAL A 23 0.82 -8.85 8.48
C VAL A 23 0.89 -7.41 9.00
N THR A 24 2.11 -6.89 9.13
CA THR A 24 2.37 -5.53 9.60
C THR A 24 2.57 -4.58 8.42
N PHE A 25 3.20 -5.08 7.36
CA PHE A 25 3.45 -4.39 6.12
C PHE A 25 3.17 -5.35 4.96
N ALA A 26 2.68 -4.85 3.84
CA ALA A 26 2.69 -5.61 2.59
C ALA A 26 2.97 -4.70 1.40
N SER A 27 3.60 -5.26 0.36
CA SER A 27 3.94 -4.54 -0.87
C SER A 27 3.40 -5.21 -2.14
N PRO A 28 2.09 -5.44 -2.26
CA PRO A 28 1.53 -6.04 -3.47
C PRO A 28 1.70 -5.11 -4.69
N ASN A 29 1.74 -5.67 -5.89
CA ASN A 29 1.33 -4.92 -7.08
C ASN A 29 -0.19 -4.75 -7.14
N LEU A 30 -0.68 -3.90 -8.05
CA LEU A 30 -2.13 -3.63 -8.18
C LEU A 30 -2.98 -4.89 -8.40
N ASN A 31 -2.49 -5.87 -9.16
CA ASN A 31 -3.25 -7.10 -9.45
C ASN A 31 -3.35 -8.03 -8.24
N GLU A 32 -2.27 -8.13 -7.47
CA GLU A 32 -2.25 -8.88 -6.21
C GLU A 32 -3.14 -8.20 -5.16
N LEU A 33 -3.12 -6.87 -5.10
CA LEU A 33 -4.01 -6.13 -4.21
C LEU A 33 -5.48 -6.35 -4.59
N ARG A 34 -5.82 -6.34 -5.89
CA ARG A 34 -7.17 -6.67 -6.36
C ARG A 34 -7.61 -8.06 -5.88
N SER A 35 -6.72 -9.05 -5.94
CA SER A 35 -6.96 -10.41 -5.43
C SER A 35 -7.25 -10.40 -3.93
N ILE A 36 -6.45 -9.67 -3.15
CA ILE A 36 -6.64 -9.51 -1.69
C ILE A 36 -7.98 -8.84 -1.38
N CYS A 37 -8.29 -7.71 -2.01
CA CYS A 37 -9.54 -6.97 -1.78
C CYS A 37 -10.77 -7.78 -2.19
N SER A 38 -10.70 -8.52 -3.30
CA SER A 38 -11.77 -9.41 -3.73
C SER A 38 -11.99 -10.55 -2.75
N HIS A 39 -10.92 -11.22 -2.30
CA HIS A 39 -11.01 -12.31 -1.32
C HIS A 39 -11.62 -11.85 0.01
N LEU A 40 -11.31 -10.63 0.43
CA LEU A 40 -11.79 -10.04 1.68
C LEU A 40 -13.11 -9.27 1.55
N SER A 41 -13.73 -9.27 0.37
CA SER A 41 -14.96 -8.51 0.08
C SER A 41 -14.88 -7.02 0.44
N LEU A 42 -13.71 -6.39 0.21
CA LEU A 42 -13.47 -4.97 0.56
C LEU A 42 -13.97 -3.98 -0.49
N GLY A 43 -14.41 -4.48 -1.63
CA GLY A 43 -14.78 -3.70 -2.81
C GLY A 43 -13.86 -3.96 -3.99
N GLU A 44 -14.24 -3.42 -5.14
CA GLU A 44 -13.44 -3.51 -6.36
C GLU A 44 -12.34 -2.44 -6.33
N VAL A 45 -11.13 -2.83 -6.75
CA VAL A 45 -10.03 -1.90 -7.06
C VAL A 45 -9.91 -1.86 -8.59
N ARG A 46 -9.88 -0.65 -9.18
CA ARG A 46 -9.78 -0.47 -10.64
C ARG A 46 -8.50 -1.08 -11.21
N SER A 47 -8.51 -1.27 -12.52
CA SER A 47 -7.32 -1.73 -13.25
C SER A 47 -6.32 -0.59 -13.33
N MET A 48 -5.12 -0.91 -13.79
CA MET A 48 -4.12 0.10 -14.13
C MET A 48 -4.75 1.17 -15.04
N PRO A 49 -4.52 2.48 -14.75
CA PRO A 49 -5.00 3.55 -15.60
C PRO A 49 -4.38 3.45 -16.99
N SER A 50 -5.19 3.70 -18.02
CA SER A 50 -4.71 3.77 -19.40
C SER A 50 -4.20 5.16 -19.75
N ARG A 51 -4.60 6.17 -18.95
CA ARG A 51 -4.24 7.58 -19.13
C ARG A 51 -3.86 8.22 -17.80
N ALA A 52 -3.03 9.26 -17.84
CA ALA A 52 -2.52 9.90 -16.62
C ALA A 52 -3.64 10.56 -15.79
N GLU A 53 -4.70 11.04 -16.45
CA GLU A 53 -5.83 11.71 -15.81
C GLU A 53 -6.67 10.76 -14.93
N GLU A 54 -6.56 9.45 -15.13
CA GLU A 54 -7.28 8.43 -14.37
C GLU A 54 -6.58 8.07 -13.05
N LEU A 55 -5.31 8.48 -12.88
CA LEU A 55 -4.51 8.14 -11.71
C LEU A 55 -5.07 8.71 -10.39
N PRO A 56 -5.52 9.98 -10.30
CA PRO A 56 -6.12 10.50 -9.07
C PRO A 56 -7.33 9.68 -8.62
N GLU A 57 -8.19 9.23 -9.54
CA GLU A 57 -9.35 8.40 -9.22
C GLU A 57 -8.94 7.02 -8.70
N LEU A 58 -7.90 6.42 -9.28
CA LEU A 58 -7.32 5.17 -8.75
C LEU A 58 -6.79 5.36 -7.33
N LEU A 59 -6.05 6.45 -7.05
CA LEU A 59 -5.49 6.72 -5.72
C LEU A 59 -6.59 6.89 -4.66
N ILE A 60 -7.67 7.62 -4.98
CA ILE A 60 -8.83 7.78 -4.09
C ILE A 60 -9.48 6.42 -3.81
N GLN A 61 -9.68 5.60 -4.85
CA GLN A 61 -10.26 4.28 -4.67
C GLN A 61 -9.36 3.35 -3.84
N LEU A 62 -8.05 3.36 -4.08
CA LEU A 62 -7.09 2.59 -3.28
C LEU A 62 -7.20 2.97 -1.81
N LEU A 63 -7.26 4.26 -1.50
CA LEU A 63 -7.42 4.74 -0.12
C LEU A 63 -8.68 4.18 0.54
N ILE A 64 -9.84 4.31 -0.12
CA ILE A 64 -11.14 3.86 0.40
C ILE A 64 -11.17 2.33 0.56
N THR A 65 -10.79 1.58 -0.47
CA THR A 65 -10.91 0.13 -0.50
C THR A 65 -9.90 -0.56 0.43
N THR A 66 -8.74 0.05 0.70
CA THR A 66 -7.69 -0.56 1.53
C THR A 66 -7.73 -0.12 3.00
N GLN A 67 -8.54 0.88 3.35
CA GLN A 67 -8.71 1.32 4.74
C GLN A 67 -8.97 0.16 5.73
N PRO A 68 -9.80 -0.87 5.43
CA PRO A 68 -10.00 -1.99 6.34
C PRO A 68 -8.74 -2.82 6.62
N LEU A 69 -7.79 -2.89 5.68
CA LEU A 69 -6.51 -3.60 5.85
C LEU A 69 -5.61 -2.90 6.88
N LEU A 70 -5.65 -1.56 6.89
CA LEU A 70 -4.84 -0.73 7.78
C LEU A 70 -5.26 -0.80 9.25
N ARG A 71 -6.40 -1.42 9.58
CA ARG A 71 -6.75 -1.74 10.97
C ARG A 71 -5.72 -2.64 11.66
N THR A 72 -5.00 -3.45 10.88
CA THR A 72 -3.99 -4.39 11.40
C THR A 72 -2.59 -4.12 10.84
N MET A 73 -2.50 -3.40 9.73
CA MET A 73 -1.25 -3.08 9.04
C MET A 73 -0.81 -1.66 9.35
N LYS A 74 0.50 -1.44 9.46
CA LYS A 74 1.09 -0.10 9.59
C LYS A 74 1.11 0.64 8.26
N ALA A 75 1.37 -0.06 7.17
CA ALA A 75 1.31 0.51 5.82
C ALA A 75 1.12 -0.58 4.76
N LEU A 76 0.56 -0.16 3.63
CA LEU A 76 0.42 -0.90 2.39
C LEU A 76 1.18 -0.16 1.29
N MET A 77 2.01 -0.87 0.54
CA MET A 77 2.98 -0.30 -0.40
C MET A 77 2.72 -0.84 -1.80
N VAL A 78 1.88 -0.16 -2.57
CA VAL A 78 1.35 -0.72 -3.81
C VAL A 78 2.20 -0.27 -4.99
N THR A 79 2.76 -1.22 -5.74
CA THR A 79 3.41 -0.92 -7.01
C THR A 79 2.38 -0.78 -8.13
N LEU A 80 2.49 0.29 -8.91
CA LEU A 80 1.59 0.68 -10.00
C LEU A 80 2.32 0.65 -11.36
N GLY A 81 3.38 -0.15 -11.50
CA GLY A 81 4.16 -0.26 -12.74
C GLY A 81 4.64 1.11 -13.26
N ALA A 82 4.29 1.44 -14.51
CA ALA A 82 4.66 2.72 -15.13
C ALA A 82 4.01 3.95 -14.47
N SER A 83 2.94 3.77 -13.68
CA SER A 83 2.33 4.85 -12.90
C SER A 83 3.03 5.08 -11.56
N GLY A 84 4.06 4.32 -11.23
CA GLY A 84 4.89 4.52 -10.04
C GLY A 84 4.47 3.64 -8.86
N PHE A 85 4.38 4.23 -7.69
CA PHE A 85 4.23 3.53 -6.42
C PHE A 85 3.40 4.36 -5.44
N VAL A 86 2.64 3.72 -4.57
CA VAL A 86 1.85 4.41 -3.54
C VAL A 86 2.00 3.76 -2.16
N ILE A 87 2.20 4.59 -1.14
CA ILE A 87 2.16 4.16 0.26
C ILE A 87 0.83 4.60 0.85
N VAL A 88 0.02 3.63 1.29
CA VAL A 88 -1.20 3.88 2.05
C VAL A 88 -0.95 3.58 3.52
N ARG A 89 -1.19 4.54 4.41
CA ARG A 89 -0.93 4.41 5.85
C ARG A 89 -1.80 5.32 6.70
N HIS A 90 -1.81 5.08 8.00
CA HIS A 90 -2.27 6.08 8.97
C HIS A 90 -1.21 7.16 9.18
N ALA A 91 -1.58 8.42 8.94
CA ALA A 91 -0.76 9.59 9.24
C ALA A 91 -1.64 10.84 9.27
N SER A 92 -1.29 11.81 10.11
CA SER A 92 -1.82 13.17 9.97
C SER A 92 -1.24 13.84 8.72
N LEU A 93 -1.87 14.91 8.24
CA LEU A 93 -1.35 15.69 7.10
C LEU A 93 0.06 16.23 7.36
N ASP A 94 0.35 16.68 8.59
CA ASP A 94 1.67 17.18 8.98
C ASP A 94 2.71 16.06 9.15
N GLY A 95 2.25 14.81 9.34
CA GLY A 95 3.08 13.62 9.52
C GLY A 95 3.23 12.78 8.26
N ILE A 96 2.78 13.30 7.10
CA ILE A 96 2.70 12.53 5.86
C ILE A 96 4.06 12.02 5.37
N ASP A 97 5.17 12.70 5.72
CA ASP A 97 6.55 12.33 5.35
C ASP A 97 7.35 11.69 6.49
N GLU A 98 6.73 11.39 7.63
CA GLU A 98 7.43 10.78 8.77
C GLU A 98 7.86 9.34 8.45
N PRO A 99 9.02 8.86 8.96
CA PRO A 99 9.45 7.48 8.77
C PRO A 99 8.40 6.44 9.20
N LEU A 100 8.22 5.38 8.40
CA LEU A 100 7.33 4.25 8.73
C LEU A 100 7.75 3.47 9.98
N LEU A 101 9.04 3.53 10.32
CA LEU A 101 9.65 2.87 11.45
C LEU A 101 10.44 3.89 12.28
N PRO A 102 10.47 3.75 13.61
CA PRO A 102 11.26 4.62 14.47
C PRO A 102 12.75 4.54 14.10
N VAL A 103 13.37 5.71 13.91
CA VAL A 103 14.77 5.84 13.43
C VAL A 103 15.79 5.59 14.55
N SER A 104 15.35 5.45 15.81
CA SER A 104 16.25 5.11 16.93
C SER A 104 15.52 4.34 18.03
N PRO A 105 16.14 3.30 18.63
CA PRO A 105 15.53 2.52 19.72
C PRO A 105 15.36 3.27 21.07
N GLY A 106 15.59 4.58 21.11
CA GLY A 106 15.48 5.41 22.31
C GLY A 106 14.80 6.76 22.13
N LEU A 107 14.55 7.21 20.89
CA LEU A 107 13.58 8.27 20.64
C LEU A 107 12.25 7.56 20.50
N GLN A 108 11.44 7.61 21.56
CA GLN A 108 10.01 7.45 21.35
C GLN A 108 9.65 8.48 20.28
N VAL A 109 9.24 8.01 19.09
CA VAL A 109 8.35 8.80 18.25
C VAL A 109 7.31 9.26 19.24
N SER A 110 7.30 10.57 19.50
CA SER A 110 6.45 11.14 20.53
C SER A 110 5.12 10.43 20.41
N ASP A 111 4.63 9.92 21.53
CA ASP A 111 3.30 9.33 21.65
C ASP A 111 2.26 10.44 21.44
N ARG A 112 2.40 11.18 20.33
CA ARG A 112 1.37 11.89 19.60
C ARG A 112 0.47 10.81 19.02
N SER A 113 -0.14 10.06 19.94
CA SER A 113 -1.57 9.91 19.99
C SER A 113 -2.23 11.30 20.00
N ALA A 114 -1.94 12.13 18.98
CA ALA A 114 -3.03 12.80 18.31
C ALA A 114 -3.88 11.62 17.88
N THR A 115 -5.06 11.50 18.48
CA THR A 115 -6.00 10.41 18.26
C THR A 115 -6.19 10.23 16.76
N LEU A 116 -5.35 9.39 16.14
CA LEU A 116 -5.45 9.03 14.74
C LEU A 116 -6.78 8.30 14.65
N THR A 117 -7.76 9.00 14.12
CA THR A 117 -9.07 8.42 13.90
C THR A 117 -8.93 7.43 12.74
N ALA A 118 -9.90 6.53 12.60
CA ALA A 118 -9.95 5.65 11.43
C ALA A 118 -9.94 6.44 10.10
N GLU A 119 -10.21 7.74 10.13
CA GLU A 119 -10.28 8.64 8.98
C GLU A 119 -8.91 9.23 8.58
N ASP A 120 -7.88 9.14 9.41
CA ASP A 120 -6.54 9.68 9.13
C ASP A 120 -5.70 8.71 8.28
N VAL A 121 -6.25 8.27 7.15
CA VAL A 121 -5.54 7.47 6.15
C VAL A 121 -5.09 8.38 5.01
N VAL A 122 -3.83 8.24 4.60
CA VAL A 122 -3.23 8.98 3.50
C VAL A 122 -2.70 8.01 2.43
N ALA A 123 -2.64 8.49 1.19
CA ALA A 123 -2.01 7.80 0.06
C ALA A 123 -0.91 8.70 -0.51
N LEU A 124 0.36 8.35 -0.24
CA LEU A 124 1.51 9.05 -0.80
C LEU A 124 1.90 8.41 -2.12
N HIS A 125 1.74 9.16 -3.22
CA HIS A 125 2.11 8.70 -4.55
C HIS A 125 3.52 9.17 -4.94
N PHE A 126 4.31 8.25 -5.45
CA PHE A 126 5.63 8.46 -6.00
C PHE A 126 5.60 8.11 -7.49
N PRO A 127 5.79 9.07 -8.41
CA PRO A 127 5.78 8.79 -9.83
C PRO A 127 6.96 7.89 -10.24
N ALA A 128 6.75 7.05 -11.25
CA ALA A 128 7.84 6.28 -11.82
C ALA A 128 8.89 7.22 -12.44
N PRO A 129 10.20 6.91 -12.32
CA PRO A 129 11.24 7.70 -12.96
C PRO A 129 11.08 7.63 -14.48
N GLN A 130 11.26 8.77 -15.16
CA GLN A 130 11.30 8.81 -16.61
C GLN A 130 12.63 8.18 -17.08
N THR A 131 12.53 7.08 -17.83
CA THR A 131 13.70 6.36 -18.36
C THR A 131 13.57 6.20 -19.87
N ALA A 132 14.63 6.57 -20.60
CA ALA A 132 14.64 6.49 -22.07
C ALA A 132 14.88 5.06 -22.58
N HIS A 133 15.49 4.20 -21.77
CA HIS A 133 15.91 2.86 -22.16
C HIS A 133 15.59 1.85 -21.06
N ILE A 134 14.50 1.11 -21.23
CA ILE A 134 14.13 -0.02 -20.38
C ILE A 134 14.63 -1.31 -21.05
N VAL A 135 15.58 -2.00 -20.42
CA VAL A 135 16.10 -3.29 -20.90
C VAL A 135 15.29 -4.46 -20.34
N SER A 136 14.93 -4.40 -19.05
CA SER A 136 14.12 -5.41 -18.37
C SER A 136 13.42 -4.79 -17.17
N VAL A 137 12.24 -5.32 -16.83
CA VAL A 137 11.48 -5.02 -15.60
C VAL A 137 11.28 -6.27 -14.74
N SER A 138 11.87 -7.40 -15.13
CA SER A 138 11.80 -8.64 -14.36
C SER A 138 12.59 -8.48 -13.06
N GLY A 139 11.96 -8.82 -11.93
CA GLY A 139 12.55 -8.67 -10.59
C GLY A 139 12.58 -7.23 -10.07
N ALA A 140 11.97 -6.25 -10.76
CA ALA A 140 12.01 -4.85 -10.31
C ALA A 140 11.29 -4.58 -8.98
N GLY A 141 10.46 -5.51 -8.50
CA GLY A 141 9.81 -5.45 -7.20
C GLY A 141 10.50 -6.27 -6.10
N ASP A 142 11.40 -7.18 -6.46
CA ASP A 142 12.15 -8.02 -5.50
C ASP A 142 13.31 -7.23 -4.86
#